data_AF-A0AAD9AIF0-F1
#
_entry.id   AF-A0AAD9AIF0-F1
#
_cell.length_a   1.000
_cell.length_b   1.000
_cell.length_c   1.000
_cell.angle_alpha   90.00
_cell.angle_beta   90.00
_cell.angle_gamma   90.00
#
_symmetry.space_group_name_H-M   'P 1'
#
loop_
_entity.id
_entity.type
_entity.pdbx_description
1 polymer ?
#
loop_
_entity_poly.entity_id
_entity_poly.type
_entity_poly.pdbx_seq_one_letter_code
_entity_poly.pdbx_strand_id
1 'polypeptide(L)'
;MRRFFSSRSEESELPCGVTAITSSPNRSLSIRSGHRRNGSQNTSKRTGFSFNSLRGNVQPELSRKLYRLIKSENNLITAHETAGRERVSIATQLSEWGEQTNDEAISDISDKVGVILSELGEQEDQYAHSLDDSRGVLKAIRNTEKSVQPSRDGKDKIADDIAKLKMKEPQSARLVVLEQELVRAEAENLVAEAQLKNITRQKLKEAYEAEFTATIERAAKQIILAKHGRRLLQLLDDTPVVPGDMHPTYNHGQQARQILNDAEDDLRDWSPDQDFTPQTDTFSDAQTKIHDEDARIVASSVPGEKSHGTDNASISSNGTKQTESVA
;
A
#
# COMPACT_ATOMS: atom_id res chain seq x y z
N MET A 1 -1.79 -14.55 14.94
CA MET A 1 -1.89 -15.53 16.07
C MET A 1 -1.39 -17.01 15.88
N ARG A 2 -1.86 -17.83 14.92
CA ARG A 2 -1.55 -19.30 14.89
C ARG A 2 -0.06 -19.70 14.75
N ARG A 3 0.81 -18.82 14.24
CA ARG A 3 2.24 -19.15 14.02
C ARG A 3 3.09 -19.11 15.29
N PHE A 4 2.67 -18.36 16.32
CA PHE A 4 3.43 -18.26 17.57
C PHE A 4 3.13 -19.39 18.57
N PHE A 5 1.91 -19.94 18.55
CA PHE A 5 1.51 -20.97 19.51
C PHE A 5 2.08 -22.38 19.23
N SER A 6 2.61 -22.65 18.03
CA SER A 6 2.98 -24.01 17.62
C SER A 6 4.44 -24.41 17.91
N SER A 7 5.31 -23.51 18.38
CA SER A 7 6.76 -23.75 18.33
C SER A 7 7.47 -23.87 19.69
N ARG A 8 6.75 -23.97 20.83
CA ARG A 8 7.40 -24.01 22.16
C ARG A 8 6.83 -25.07 23.10
N SER A 9 6.65 -26.29 22.62
CA SER A 9 6.36 -27.47 23.46
C SER A 9 7.19 -28.65 22.97
N GLU A 10 7.76 -29.41 23.92
CA GLU A 10 8.79 -30.48 23.80
C GLU A 10 10.24 -29.94 23.91
N GLU A 11 11.12 -30.33 24.82
CA GLU A 11 11.19 -31.32 25.90
C GLU A 11 12.37 -30.90 26.82
N SER A 12 12.30 -31.22 28.12
CA SER A 12 13.40 -31.06 29.08
C SER A 12 13.64 -32.38 29.84
N GLU A 13 14.77 -33.04 29.59
CA GLU A 13 15.38 -33.99 30.52
C GLU A 13 16.92 -33.85 30.49
N LEU A 14 17.53 -33.67 31.65
CA LEU A 14 18.97 -33.83 31.91
C LEU A 14 19.18 -35.12 32.73
N PRO A 15 20.39 -35.71 32.73
CA PRO A 15 21.25 -35.45 33.90
C PRO A 15 22.78 -35.39 33.67
N CYS A 16 23.40 -34.53 34.49
CA CYS A 16 24.74 -34.52 35.14
C CYS A 16 26.02 -35.12 34.52
N GLY A 17 27.08 -34.30 34.52
CA GLY A 17 28.49 -34.74 34.50
C GLY A 17 29.52 -33.58 34.56
N VAL A 18 30.07 -33.36 35.77
CA VAL A 18 31.16 -32.46 36.27
C VAL A 18 32.39 -32.41 35.32
N THR A 19 33.09 -31.29 35.02
CA THR A 19 34.11 -30.57 35.84
C THR A 19 34.58 -29.21 35.26
N ALA A 20 35.08 -28.38 36.19
CA ALA A 20 35.65 -27.02 36.17
C ALA A 20 36.66 -26.67 35.04
N ILE A 21 36.97 -25.39 34.71
CA ILE A 21 37.85 -24.46 35.45
C ILE A 21 37.86 -23.06 34.76
N THR A 22 37.68 -22.01 35.57
CA THR A 22 38.18 -20.61 35.54
C THR A 22 38.38 -19.82 34.23
N SER A 23 37.77 -18.63 34.13
CA SER A 23 38.44 -17.32 34.29
C SER A 23 37.56 -16.16 33.78
N SER A 24 37.49 -15.09 34.56
CA SER A 24 37.00 -13.76 34.16
C SER A 24 38.16 -12.76 34.41
N PRO A 25 38.05 -11.45 34.11
CA PRO A 25 37.18 -10.72 33.17
C PRO A 25 38.05 -9.86 32.21
N ASN A 26 37.46 -9.05 31.31
CA ASN A 26 37.72 -7.60 31.25
C ASN A 26 37.01 -6.87 30.10
N ARG A 27 36.26 -5.84 30.50
CA ARG A 27 35.82 -4.69 29.69
C ARG A 27 37.02 -3.93 29.12
N SER A 28 36.86 -3.30 27.95
CA SER A 28 37.10 -1.85 27.85
C SER A 28 36.52 -1.26 26.55
N LEU A 29 35.72 -0.21 26.74
CA LEU A 29 35.37 0.80 25.74
C LEU A 29 36.61 1.64 25.44
N SER A 30 36.83 2.06 24.19
CA SER A 30 37.64 3.25 23.93
C SER A 30 37.17 4.03 22.70
N ILE A 31 36.66 5.23 22.97
CA ILE A 31 36.57 6.38 22.08
C ILE A 31 37.81 7.24 22.38
N ARG A 32 38.55 7.68 21.35
CA ARG A 32 39.21 9.00 21.19
C ARG A 32 40.23 8.94 20.03
N SER A 33 39.96 9.65 18.93
CA SER A 33 40.45 11.01 18.59
C SER A 33 41.95 11.08 18.26
N GLY A 34 42.30 11.51 17.04
CA GLY A 34 43.69 11.79 16.68
C GLY A 34 43.89 12.17 15.21
N HIS A 35 43.83 13.46 14.93
CA HIS A 35 44.05 14.12 13.64
C HIS A 35 45.54 14.06 13.22
N ARG A 36 45.87 13.81 11.93
CA ARG A 36 46.86 14.57 11.14
C ARG A 36 46.97 14.12 9.67
N ARG A 37 47.31 15.13 8.85
CA ARG A 37 47.26 15.27 7.39
C ARG A 37 48.47 14.69 6.65
N ASN A 38 48.25 14.23 5.42
CA ASN A 38 48.96 14.55 4.16
C ASN A 38 48.23 13.77 3.04
N GLY A 39 47.96 14.20 1.81
CA GLY A 39 48.41 15.31 0.98
C GLY A 39 48.40 14.78 -0.48
N SER A 40 47.83 15.56 -1.41
CA SER A 40 47.96 15.49 -2.87
C SER A 40 46.82 14.91 -3.73
N GLN A 41 46.19 15.84 -4.46
CA GLN A 41 45.77 15.84 -5.88
C GLN A 41 45.15 14.56 -6.47
N ASN A 42 43.91 14.65 -6.98
CA ASN A 42 43.66 14.97 -8.39
C ASN A 42 42.13 14.93 -8.72
N THR A 43 41.76 15.64 -9.79
CA THR A 43 40.51 15.56 -10.57
C THR A 43 39.27 16.34 -10.09
N SER A 44 39.13 17.50 -10.73
CA SER A 44 37.94 18.32 -10.90
C SER A 44 36.75 17.51 -11.42
N LYS A 45 35.82 17.15 -10.54
CA LYS A 45 34.49 16.68 -10.94
C LYS A 45 33.63 17.88 -11.33
N ARG A 46 33.58 18.15 -12.63
CA ARG A 46 32.52 18.95 -13.26
C ARG A 46 31.18 18.28 -12.90
N THR A 47 30.42 18.90 -12.00
CA THR A 47 29.02 18.58 -11.75
C THR A 47 28.24 18.87 -13.03
N GLY A 48 27.96 17.83 -13.81
CA GLY A 48 27.07 17.92 -14.96
C GLY A 48 25.68 18.35 -14.50
N PHE A 49 25.17 19.42 -15.08
CA PHE A 49 23.76 19.79 -14.96
C PHE A 49 22.92 18.62 -15.51
N SER A 50 22.26 17.90 -14.61
CA SER A 50 21.31 16.85 -15.00
C SER A 50 20.07 17.50 -15.59
N PHE A 51 19.95 17.44 -16.92
CA PHE A 51 18.76 17.86 -17.68
C PHE A 51 17.55 16.93 -17.47
N ASN A 52 17.61 15.95 -16.56
CA ASN A 52 16.48 15.07 -16.25
C ASN A 52 15.33 15.78 -15.50
N SER A 53 15.53 17.03 -15.05
CA SER A 53 14.47 17.83 -14.41
C SER A 53 13.54 18.55 -15.41
N LEU A 54 13.95 18.70 -16.68
CA LEU A 54 13.17 19.47 -17.68
C LEU A 54 12.15 18.62 -18.45
N ARG A 55 12.18 17.29 -18.31
CA ARG A 55 11.14 16.40 -18.86
C ARG A 55 9.89 16.29 -17.97
N GLY A 56 9.89 16.92 -16.80
CA GLY A 56 8.73 16.97 -15.90
C GLY A 56 7.61 17.92 -16.32
N ASN A 57 7.80 18.71 -17.39
CA ASN A 57 6.91 19.81 -17.74
C ASN A 57 5.83 19.46 -18.79
N VAL A 58 5.77 18.23 -19.27
CA VAL A 58 4.83 17.82 -20.35
C VAL A 58 3.58 17.14 -19.82
N GLN A 59 3.45 16.97 -18.50
CA GLN A 59 2.21 16.42 -17.92
C GLN A 59 1.20 17.56 -17.68
N PRO A 60 -0.10 17.38 -17.95
CA PRO A 60 -1.14 18.34 -17.58
C PRO A 60 -1.11 18.64 -16.08
N GLU A 61 -1.35 19.90 -15.70
CA GLU A 61 -1.21 20.39 -14.32
C GLU A 61 -2.07 19.61 -13.29
N LEU A 62 -3.27 19.21 -13.69
CA LEU A 62 -4.21 18.42 -12.90
C LEU A 62 -3.67 17.00 -12.62
N SER A 63 -3.20 16.30 -13.65
CA SER A 63 -2.57 14.98 -13.51
C SER A 63 -1.32 14.99 -12.63
N ARG A 64 -0.55 16.10 -12.60
CA ARG A 64 0.60 16.25 -11.69
C ARG A 64 0.16 16.33 -10.23
N LYS A 65 -0.96 17.00 -9.94
CA LYS A 65 -1.48 17.10 -8.56
C LYS A 65 -1.91 15.74 -8.05
N LEU A 66 -2.71 15.00 -8.82
CA LEU A 66 -3.15 13.66 -8.45
C LEU A 66 -1.98 12.66 -8.37
N TYR A 67 -0.99 12.78 -9.25
CA TYR A 67 0.23 11.99 -9.15
C TYR A 67 1.00 12.23 -7.84
N ARG A 68 1.10 13.50 -7.39
CA ARG A 68 1.72 13.82 -6.09
C ARG A 68 0.93 13.21 -4.94
N LEU A 69 -0.40 13.25 -4.97
CA LEU A 69 -1.26 12.62 -3.98
C LEU A 69 -0.97 11.11 -3.87
N ILE A 70 -1.05 10.39 -4.99
CA ILE A 70 -0.77 8.94 -5.08
C ILE A 70 0.65 8.61 -4.58
N LYS A 71 1.61 9.50 -4.80
CA LYS A 71 2.98 9.32 -4.28
C LYS A 71 3.03 9.50 -2.77
N SER A 72 2.34 10.51 -2.23
CA SER A 72 2.28 10.74 -0.78
C SER A 72 1.60 9.57 -0.05
N GLU A 73 0.53 9.00 -0.60
CA GLU A 73 -0.11 7.80 -0.04
C GLU A 73 0.83 6.60 0.00
N ASN A 74 1.68 6.42 -1.02
CA ASN A 74 2.70 5.37 -0.98
C ASN A 74 3.67 5.54 0.19
N ASN A 75 4.04 6.78 0.51
CA ASN A 75 4.90 7.05 1.67
C ASN A 75 4.17 6.73 2.99
N LEU A 76 2.86 7.02 3.06
CA LEU A 76 2.02 6.69 4.20
C LEU A 76 1.91 5.17 4.41
N ILE A 77 1.66 4.42 3.32
CA ILE A 77 1.63 2.94 3.33
C ILE A 77 2.95 2.39 3.89
N THR A 78 4.09 2.83 3.36
CA THR A 78 5.41 2.41 3.86
C THR A 78 5.63 2.78 5.33
N ALA A 79 5.09 3.91 5.81
CA ALA A 79 5.17 4.29 7.21
C ALA A 79 4.36 3.34 8.10
N HIS A 80 3.17 2.92 7.68
CA HIS A 80 2.35 1.93 8.40
C HIS A 80 3.00 0.54 8.41
N GLU A 81 3.51 0.05 7.27
CA GLU A 81 4.27 -1.20 7.20
C GLU A 81 5.47 -1.18 8.16
N THR A 82 6.19 -0.04 8.21
CA THR A 82 7.33 0.13 9.11
C THR A 82 6.87 0.13 10.56
N ALA A 83 5.81 0.86 10.90
CA ALA A 83 5.24 0.88 12.24
C ALA A 83 4.80 -0.52 12.70
N GLY A 84 4.20 -1.32 11.82
CA GLY A 84 3.84 -2.71 12.09
C GLY A 84 5.05 -3.58 12.42
N ARG A 85 6.11 -3.52 11.58
CA ARG A 85 7.36 -4.26 11.81
C ARG A 85 8.06 -3.85 13.11
N GLU A 86 8.16 -2.55 13.37
CA GLU A 86 8.78 -2.04 14.61
C GLU A 86 7.96 -2.46 15.84
N ARG A 87 6.63 -2.49 15.74
CA ARG A 87 5.77 -2.96 16.83
C ARG A 87 6.04 -4.43 17.18
N VAL A 88 6.20 -5.30 16.18
CA VAL A 88 6.56 -6.72 16.39
C VAL A 88 7.97 -6.85 16.97
N SER A 89 8.93 -6.05 16.51
CA SER A 89 10.28 -6.02 17.08
C SER A 89 10.27 -5.63 18.57
N ILE A 90 9.51 -4.59 18.92
CA ILE A 90 9.33 -4.16 20.32
C ILE A 90 8.66 -5.27 21.15
N ALA A 91 7.69 -5.99 20.59
CA ALA A 91 7.05 -7.10 21.27
C ALA A 91 8.04 -8.20 21.65
N THR A 92 8.90 -8.61 20.72
CA THR A 92 9.96 -9.61 20.98
C THR A 92 10.92 -9.13 22.06
N GLN A 93 11.40 -7.88 21.96
CA GLN A 93 12.31 -7.30 22.96
C GLN A 93 11.69 -7.23 24.35
N LEU A 94 10.38 -6.97 24.45
CA LEU A 94 9.66 -6.94 25.71
C LEU A 94 9.65 -8.33 26.37
N SER A 95 9.30 -9.38 25.62
CA SER A 95 9.31 -10.75 26.14
C SER A 95 10.72 -11.19 26.57
N GLU A 96 11.73 -10.92 25.74
CA GLU A 96 13.14 -11.24 26.05
C GLU A 96 13.64 -10.52 27.30
N TRP A 97 13.29 -9.25 27.48
CA TRP A 97 13.63 -8.49 28.68
C TRP A 97 12.92 -9.06 29.92
N GLY A 98 11.64 -9.39 29.80
CA GLY A 98 10.86 -9.96 30.89
C GLY A 98 11.43 -11.26 31.44
N GLU A 99 11.86 -12.16 30.55
CA GLU A 99 12.52 -13.42 30.93
C GLU A 99 13.80 -13.19 31.75
N GLN A 100 14.53 -12.10 31.48
CA GLN A 100 15.79 -11.77 32.18
C GLN A 100 15.58 -11.16 33.57
N THR A 101 14.36 -10.77 33.93
CA THR A 101 14.08 -10.16 35.25
C THR A 101 14.19 -11.15 36.40
N ASN A 102 14.10 -12.46 36.13
CA ASN A 102 13.96 -13.52 37.14
C ASN A 102 12.74 -13.33 38.06
N ASP A 103 11.73 -12.59 37.58
CA ASP A 103 10.42 -12.45 38.21
C ASP A 103 9.39 -13.19 37.35
N GLU A 104 8.76 -14.22 37.92
CA GLU A 104 7.80 -15.08 37.20
C GLU A 104 6.58 -14.30 36.70
N ALA A 105 6.09 -13.32 37.47
CA ALA A 105 4.95 -12.51 37.09
C ALA A 105 5.31 -11.58 35.93
N ILE A 106 6.46 -10.89 36.02
CA ILE A 106 6.92 -10.00 34.95
C ILE A 106 7.21 -10.80 33.68
N SER A 107 7.86 -11.96 33.80
CA SER A 107 8.16 -12.85 32.68
C SER A 107 6.90 -13.30 31.95
N ASP A 108 5.88 -13.80 32.65
CA ASP A 108 4.63 -14.23 32.00
C ASP A 108 3.83 -13.06 31.41
N ILE A 109 3.64 -11.97 32.17
CA ILE A 109 2.82 -10.84 31.70
C ILE A 109 3.48 -10.12 30.51
N SER A 110 4.80 -9.92 30.54
CA SER A 110 5.52 -9.32 29.40
C SER A 110 5.43 -10.18 28.14
N ASP A 111 5.51 -11.52 28.26
CA ASP A 111 5.32 -12.44 27.14
C ASP A 111 3.92 -12.30 26.53
N LYS A 112 2.87 -12.31 27.35
CA LYS A 112 1.48 -12.18 26.88
C LYS A 112 1.19 -10.78 26.31
N VAL A 113 1.77 -9.72 26.89
CA VAL A 113 1.70 -8.37 26.32
C VAL A 113 2.43 -8.33 24.97
N GLY A 114 3.56 -9.03 24.83
CA GLY A 114 4.25 -9.22 23.55
C GLY A 114 3.34 -9.82 22.48
N VAL A 115 2.50 -10.81 22.83
CA VAL A 115 1.51 -11.35 21.89
C VAL A 115 0.50 -10.29 21.43
N ILE A 116 -0.06 -9.49 22.35
CA ILE A 116 -0.98 -8.40 22.02
C ILE A 116 -0.31 -7.33 21.15
N LEU A 117 0.94 -6.95 21.46
CA LEU A 117 1.68 -5.97 20.67
C LEU A 117 1.99 -6.50 19.26
N SER A 118 2.33 -7.78 19.14
CA SER A 118 2.58 -8.42 17.84
C SER A 118 1.33 -8.41 16.98
N GLU A 119 0.18 -8.74 17.55
CA GLU A 119 -1.11 -8.69 16.85
C GLU A 119 -1.49 -7.25 16.46
N LEU A 120 -1.22 -6.24 17.31
CA LEU A 120 -1.35 -4.83 16.92
C LEU A 120 -0.47 -4.47 15.69
N GLY A 121 0.71 -5.07 15.59
CA GLY A 121 1.59 -4.93 14.43
C GLY A 121 1.03 -5.60 13.17
N GLU A 122 0.45 -6.81 13.30
CA GLU A 122 -0.23 -7.51 12.21
C GLU A 122 -1.44 -6.71 11.69
N GLN A 123 -2.24 -6.11 12.57
CA GLN A 123 -3.36 -5.24 12.18
C GLN A 123 -2.89 -3.97 11.44
N GLU A 124 -1.72 -3.43 11.78
CA GLU A 124 -1.15 -2.27 11.09
C GLU A 124 -0.70 -2.60 9.65
N ASP A 125 -0.13 -3.79 9.47
CA ASP A 125 0.27 -4.30 8.15
C ASP A 125 -0.96 -4.58 7.26
N GLN A 126 -2.02 -5.16 7.83
CA GLN A 126 -3.28 -5.35 7.11
C GLN A 126 -3.90 -4.02 6.66
N TYR A 127 -3.85 -2.99 7.51
CA TYR A 127 -4.31 -1.65 7.15
C TYR A 127 -3.49 -1.02 6.03
N ALA A 128 -2.16 -1.22 6.04
CA ALA A 128 -1.28 -0.74 4.97
C ALA A 128 -1.67 -1.36 3.60
N HIS A 129 -2.03 -2.64 3.57
CA HIS A 129 -2.55 -3.29 2.36
C HIS A 129 -3.85 -2.65 1.88
N SER A 130 -4.82 -2.42 2.77
CA SER A 130 -6.09 -1.77 2.41
C SER A 130 -5.91 -0.32 1.92
N LEU A 131 -4.91 0.40 2.43
CA LEU A 131 -4.54 1.71 1.90
C LEU A 131 -3.99 1.62 0.47
N ASP A 132 -3.21 0.59 0.12
CA ASP A 132 -2.75 0.43 -1.27
C ASP A 132 -3.88 0.05 -2.24
N ASP A 133 -4.91 -0.67 -1.77
CA ASP A 133 -6.14 -0.93 -2.54
C ASP A 133 -6.89 0.37 -2.86
N SER A 134 -7.15 1.22 -1.85
CA SER A 134 -7.74 2.57 -2.04
C SER A 134 -6.91 3.41 -3.01
N ARG A 135 -5.59 3.42 -2.83
CA ARG A 135 -4.65 4.11 -3.73
C ARG A 135 -4.70 3.55 -5.17
N GLY A 136 -4.96 2.26 -5.33
CA GLY A 136 -5.23 1.60 -6.60
C GLY A 136 -6.39 2.25 -7.36
N VAL A 137 -7.47 2.57 -6.65
CA VAL A 137 -8.64 3.27 -7.20
C VAL A 137 -8.29 4.69 -7.66
N LEU A 138 -7.47 5.43 -6.91
CA LEU A 138 -7.00 6.76 -7.32
C LEU A 138 -6.08 6.73 -8.55
N LYS A 139 -5.28 5.67 -8.73
CA LYS A 139 -4.51 5.47 -9.97
C LYS A 139 -5.43 5.34 -11.19
N ALA A 140 -6.62 4.77 -11.04
CA ALA A 140 -7.60 4.68 -12.12
C ALA A 140 -8.05 6.07 -12.60
N ILE A 141 -8.37 6.98 -11.68
CA ILE A 141 -8.72 8.38 -12.00
C ILE A 141 -7.60 9.05 -12.82
N ARG A 142 -6.35 8.93 -12.35
CA ARG A 142 -5.18 9.47 -13.04
C ARG A 142 -5.02 8.88 -14.45
N ASN A 143 -5.26 7.59 -14.62
CA ASN A 143 -5.16 6.93 -15.92
C ASN A 143 -6.23 7.43 -16.89
N THR A 144 -7.47 7.59 -16.43
CA THR A 144 -8.56 8.19 -17.21
C THR A 144 -8.25 9.63 -17.59
N GLU A 145 -7.70 10.44 -16.67
CA GLU A 145 -7.30 11.80 -16.99
C GLU A 145 -6.21 11.83 -18.08
N LYS A 146 -5.26 10.90 -18.00
CA LYS A 146 -4.21 10.75 -19.01
C LYS A 146 -4.79 10.35 -20.38
N SER A 147 -5.80 9.48 -20.42
CA SER A 147 -6.42 9.05 -21.69
C SER A 147 -7.28 10.13 -22.35
N VAL A 148 -7.72 11.15 -21.62
CA VAL A 148 -8.47 12.30 -22.18
C VAL A 148 -7.56 13.36 -22.81
N GLN A 149 -6.27 13.40 -22.47
CA GLN A 149 -5.35 14.42 -23.01
C GLN A 149 -5.27 14.47 -24.54
N PRO A 150 -5.20 13.35 -25.28
CA PRO A 150 -5.16 13.39 -26.74
C PRO A 150 -6.36 14.10 -27.37
N SER A 151 -7.53 14.02 -26.75
CA SER A 151 -8.74 14.72 -27.22
C SER A 151 -8.64 16.23 -27.02
N ARG A 152 -8.10 16.67 -25.87
CA ARG A 152 -7.81 18.09 -25.58
C ARG A 152 -6.79 18.65 -26.58
N ASP A 153 -5.66 17.96 -26.70
CA ASP A 153 -4.54 18.36 -27.57
C ASP A 153 -4.96 18.39 -29.04
N GLY A 154 -5.78 17.43 -29.49
CA GLY A 154 -6.32 17.38 -30.85
C GLY A 154 -7.21 18.58 -31.17
N LYS A 155 -8.13 18.92 -30.27
CA LYS A 155 -9.03 20.08 -30.41
C LYS A 155 -8.24 21.39 -30.43
N ASP A 156 -7.29 21.56 -29.51
CA ASP A 156 -6.45 22.77 -29.44
C ASP A 156 -5.55 22.92 -30.69
N LYS A 157 -5.00 21.81 -31.21
CA LYS A 157 -4.20 21.81 -32.44
C LYS A 157 -5.00 22.26 -33.66
N ILE A 158 -6.23 21.77 -33.84
CA ILE A 158 -7.10 22.18 -34.96
C ILE A 158 -7.43 23.67 -34.85
N ALA A 159 -7.73 24.16 -33.64
CA ALA A 159 -7.98 25.58 -33.40
C ALA A 159 -6.76 26.46 -33.77
N ASP A 160 -5.56 26.04 -33.39
CA ASP A 160 -4.31 26.71 -33.76
C ASP A 160 -4.07 26.73 -35.27
N ASP A 161 -4.35 25.62 -35.96
CA ASP A 161 -4.19 25.51 -37.41
C ASP A 161 -5.21 26.41 -38.15
N ILE A 162 -6.44 26.52 -37.64
CA ILE A 162 -7.43 27.50 -38.13
C ILE A 162 -6.92 28.93 -37.94
N ALA A 163 -6.42 29.27 -36.76
CA ALA A 163 -5.92 30.63 -36.47
C ALA A 163 -4.75 30.99 -37.39
N LYS A 164 -3.78 30.09 -37.57
CA LYS A 164 -2.65 30.28 -38.48
C LYS A 164 -3.09 30.42 -39.93
N LEU A 165 -4.04 29.59 -40.38
CA LEU A 165 -4.54 29.64 -41.75
C LEU A 165 -5.33 30.93 -42.01
N LYS A 166 -6.16 31.37 -41.06
CA LYS A 166 -6.89 32.64 -41.11
C LYS A 166 -5.95 33.84 -41.25
N MET A 167 -4.81 33.84 -40.57
CA MET A 167 -3.82 34.92 -40.66
C MET A 167 -3.07 34.95 -42.00
N LYS A 168 -2.80 33.79 -42.61
CA LYS A 168 -2.00 33.69 -43.84
C LYS A 168 -2.85 33.75 -45.11
N GLU A 169 -3.97 33.04 -45.13
CA GLU A 169 -4.80 32.79 -46.32
C GLU A 169 -6.29 32.80 -45.92
N PRO A 170 -6.87 33.98 -45.66
CA PRO A 170 -8.24 34.10 -45.12
C PRO A 170 -9.33 33.60 -46.08
N GLN A 171 -9.04 33.46 -47.38
CA GLN A 171 -9.98 32.96 -48.39
C GLN A 171 -9.75 31.49 -48.77
N SER A 172 -8.91 30.76 -48.02
CA SER A 172 -8.62 29.35 -48.31
C SER A 172 -9.86 28.47 -48.10
N ALA A 173 -10.25 27.69 -49.11
CA ALA A 173 -11.36 26.72 -48.99
C ALA A 173 -11.11 25.65 -47.90
N ARG A 174 -9.84 25.42 -47.54
CA ARG A 174 -9.44 24.49 -46.46
C ARG A 174 -9.91 24.96 -45.08
N LEU A 175 -10.19 26.24 -44.91
CA LEU A 175 -10.68 26.82 -43.67
C LEU A 175 -12.04 26.25 -43.27
N VAL A 176 -12.95 26.06 -44.24
CA VAL A 176 -14.28 25.46 -44.01
C VAL A 176 -14.16 24.01 -43.54
N VAL A 177 -13.20 23.26 -44.10
CA VAL A 177 -12.95 21.86 -43.71
C VAL A 177 -12.42 21.80 -42.27
N LEU A 178 -11.42 22.63 -41.95
CA LEU A 178 -10.86 22.68 -40.59
C LEU A 178 -11.89 23.14 -39.55
N GLU A 179 -12.78 24.08 -39.90
CA GLU A 179 -13.86 24.50 -39.01
C GLU A 179 -14.84 23.34 -38.73
N GLN A 180 -15.19 22.54 -39.74
CA GLN A 180 -16.02 21.36 -39.54
C GLN A 180 -15.30 20.28 -38.71
N GLU A 181 -13.99 20.09 -38.92
CA GLU A 181 -13.16 19.21 -38.09
C GLU A 181 -13.09 19.70 -36.64
N LEU A 182 -13.02 21.02 -36.41
CA LEU A 182 -13.04 21.59 -35.07
C LEU A 182 -14.35 21.30 -34.35
N VAL A 183 -15.50 21.49 -35.01
CA VAL A 183 -16.82 21.17 -34.43
C VAL A 183 -16.89 19.70 -34.02
N ARG A 184 -16.34 18.80 -34.84
CA ARG A 184 -16.27 17.38 -34.51
C ARG A 184 -15.36 17.13 -33.31
N ALA A 185 -14.15 17.70 -33.29
CA ALA A 185 -13.20 17.54 -32.20
C ALA A 185 -13.73 18.13 -30.87
N GLU A 186 -14.49 19.22 -30.92
CA GLU A 186 -15.18 19.80 -29.76
C GLU A 186 -16.23 18.85 -29.18
N ALA A 187 -17.04 18.22 -30.05
CA ALA A 187 -18.03 17.24 -29.61
C ALA A 187 -17.37 16.01 -28.97
N GLU A 188 -16.31 15.47 -29.58
CA GLU A 188 -15.53 14.35 -29.03
C GLU A 188 -14.90 14.73 -27.68
N ASN A 189 -14.32 15.93 -27.55
CA ASN A 189 -13.77 16.42 -26.30
C ASN A 189 -14.84 16.62 -25.21
N LEU A 190 -16.04 17.10 -25.56
CA LEU A 190 -17.15 17.23 -24.61
C LEU A 190 -17.56 15.88 -24.01
N VAL A 191 -17.63 14.83 -24.84
CA VAL A 191 -17.93 13.47 -24.39
C VAL A 191 -16.82 12.94 -23.48
N ALA A 192 -15.56 13.10 -23.87
CA ALA A 192 -14.40 12.65 -23.08
C ALA A 192 -14.33 13.36 -21.71
N GLU A 193 -14.59 14.67 -21.66
CA GLU A 193 -14.65 15.43 -20.40
C GLU A 193 -15.81 15.01 -19.50
N ALA A 194 -16.98 14.71 -20.09
CA ALA A 194 -18.13 14.21 -19.33
C ALA A 194 -17.82 12.83 -18.71
N GLN A 195 -17.20 11.93 -19.48
CA GLN A 195 -16.75 10.63 -18.98
C GLN A 195 -15.72 10.77 -17.86
N LEU A 196 -14.72 11.64 -18.03
CA LEU A 196 -13.73 11.91 -16.98
C LEU A 196 -14.39 12.38 -15.68
N LYS A 197 -15.35 13.30 -15.76
CA LYS A 197 -16.07 13.79 -14.58
C LYS A 197 -16.84 12.68 -13.88
N ASN A 198 -17.55 11.84 -14.63
CA ASN A 198 -18.34 10.75 -14.08
C ASN A 198 -17.44 9.70 -13.38
N ILE A 199 -16.38 9.26 -14.07
CA ILE A 199 -15.42 8.30 -13.52
C ILE A 199 -14.73 8.88 -12.29
N THR A 200 -14.31 10.15 -12.34
CA THR A 200 -13.66 10.81 -11.20
C THR A 200 -14.55 10.82 -9.98
N ARG A 201 -15.84 11.17 -10.12
CA ARG A 201 -16.80 11.17 -9.00
C ARG A 201 -17.00 9.77 -8.43
N GLN A 202 -17.21 8.79 -9.31
CA GLN A 202 -17.42 7.40 -8.91
C GLN A 202 -16.20 6.85 -8.16
N LYS A 203 -15.01 6.99 -8.74
CA LYS A 203 -13.77 6.41 -8.21
C LYS A 203 -13.26 7.17 -6.97
N LEU A 204 -13.52 8.47 -6.87
CA LEU A 204 -13.20 9.22 -5.65
C LEU A 204 -14.04 8.72 -4.47
N LYS A 205 -15.34 8.50 -4.69
CA LYS A 205 -16.22 7.92 -3.67
C LYS A 205 -15.73 6.53 -3.26
N GLU A 206 -15.49 5.66 -4.24
CA GLU A 206 -15.01 4.29 -4.03
C GLU A 206 -13.69 4.23 -3.25
N ALA A 207 -12.70 5.06 -3.60
CA ALA A 207 -11.41 5.09 -2.93
C ALA A 207 -11.54 5.42 -1.43
N TYR A 208 -12.23 6.52 -1.11
CA TYR A 208 -12.37 6.96 0.27
C TYR A 208 -13.36 6.13 1.09
N GLU A 209 -14.35 5.51 0.44
CA GLU A 209 -15.21 4.51 1.09
C GLU A 209 -14.40 3.28 1.53
N ALA A 210 -13.49 2.79 0.68
CA ALA A 210 -12.57 1.71 1.03
C ALA A 210 -11.58 2.12 2.14
N GLU A 211 -10.96 3.30 2.04
CA GLU A 211 -10.03 3.80 3.06
C GLU A 211 -10.70 3.96 4.42
N PHE A 212 -11.85 4.64 4.49
CA PHE A 212 -12.53 4.86 5.77
C PHE A 212 -13.07 3.57 6.38
N THR A 213 -13.53 2.63 5.56
CA THR A 213 -13.92 1.29 6.04
C THR A 213 -12.72 0.59 6.70
N ALA A 214 -11.55 0.61 6.05
CA ALA A 214 -10.33 0.05 6.60
C ALA A 214 -9.86 0.78 7.87
N THR A 215 -10.02 2.10 7.94
CA THR A 215 -9.69 2.88 9.15
C THR A 215 -10.59 2.50 10.32
N ILE A 216 -11.89 2.34 10.09
CA ILE A 216 -12.87 1.93 11.11
C ILE A 216 -12.52 0.53 11.63
N GLU A 217 -12.28 -0.43 10.73
CA GLU A 217 -11.87 -1.79 11.09
C GLU A 217 -10.61 -1.79 11.95
N ARG A 218 -9.56 -1.09 11.48
CA ARG A 218 -8.30 -0.95 12.22
C ARG A 218 -8.55 -0.41 13.63
N ALA A 219 -9.29 0.69 13.76
CA ALA A 219 -9.52 1.33 15.05
C ALA A 219 -10.28 0.40 16.00
N ALA A 220 -11.33 -0.28 15.52
CA ALA A 220 -12.12 -1.19 16.33
C ALA A 220 -11.30 -2.38 16.84
N LYS A 221 -10.52 -3.02 15.97
CA LYS A 221 -9.65 -4.14 16.36
C LYS A 221 -8.52 -3.72 17.31
N GLN A 222 -7.94 -2.54 17.10
CA GLN A 222 -6.94 -1.98 18.04
C GLN A 222 -7.54 -1.69 19.42
N ILE A 223 -8.79 -1.23 19.49
CA ILE A 223 -9.50 -1.01 20.76
C ILE A 223 -9.69 -2.35 21.51
N ILE A 224 -10.09 -3.42 20.82
CA ILE A 224 -10.24 -4.76 21.41
C ILE A 224 -8.90 -5.22 22.01
N LEU A 225 -7.83 -5.18 21.22
CA LEU A 225 -6.49 -5.57 21.65
C LEU A 225 -6.00 -4.74 22.83
N ALA A 226 -6.18 -3.41 22.80
CA ALA A 226 -5.77 -2.54 23.89
C ALA A 226 -6.53 -2.82 25.19
N LYS A 227 -7.83 -3.15 25.12
CA LYS A 227 -8.63 -3.52 26.30
C LYS A 227 -8.10 -4.80 26.94
N HIS A 228 -7.81 -5.84 26.16
CA HIS A 228 -7.25 -7.09 26.67
C HIS A 228 -5.81 -6.93 27.16
N GLY A 229 -5.00 -6.13 26.48
CA GLY A 229 -3.67 -5.74 26.97
C GLY A 229 -3.72 -5.10 28.36
N ARG A 230 -4.70 -4.21 28.62
CA ARG A 230 -4.91 -3.64 29.96
C ARG A 230 -5.37 -4.67 30.98
N ARG A 231 -6.20 -5.65 30.57
CA ARG A 231 -6.64 -6.75 31.45
C ARG A 231 -5.48 -7.66 31.85
N LEU A 232 -4.50 -7.89 30.97
CA LEU A 232 -3.26 -8.60 31.31
C LEU A 232 -2.49 -7.86 32.42
N LEU A 233 -2.35 -6.54 32.30
CA LEU A 233 -1.62 -5.73 33.30
C LEU A 233 -2.28 -5.76 34.69
N GLN A 234 -3.59 -6.01 34.79
CA GLN A 234 -4.30 -6.13 36.07
C GLN A 234 -3.93 -7.42 36.84
N LEU A 235 -3.23 -8.36 36.21
CA LEU A 235 -2.75 -9.58 36.86
C LEU A 235 -1.39 -9.39 37.56
N LEU A 236 -0.76 -8.23 37.36
CA LEU A 236 0.50 -7.89 37.99
C LEU A 236 0.23 -7.16 39.30
N ASP A 237 0.69 -7.73 40.43
CA ASP A 237 0.66 -7.07 41.73
C ASP A 237 1.78 -6.03 41.81
N ASP A 238 1.41 -4.76 41.95
CA ASP A 238 2.33 -3.63 42.06
C ASP A 238 2.60 -3.21 43.52
N THR A 239 2.12 -3.99 44.49
CA THR A 239 2.34 -3.72 45.92
C THR A 239 3.84 -3.75 46.25
N PRO A 240 4.41 -2.65 46.79
CA PRO A 240 5.82 -2.62 47.15
C PRO A 240 6.15 -3.63 48.25
N VAL A 241 7.27 -4.32 48.11
CA VAL A 241 7.78 -5.28 49.10
C VAL A 241 8.87 -4.65 49.96
N VAL A 242 8.89 -4.99 51.25
CA VAL A 242 9.91 -4.53 52.20
C VAL A 242 11.25 -5.19 51.85
N PRO A 243 12.38 -4.48 51.89
CA PRO A 243 13.68 -5.10 51.62
C PRO A 243 13.94 -6.33 52.51
N GLY A 244 14.15 -7.48 51.88
CA GLY A 244 14.35 -8.77 52.55
C GLY A 244 13.15 -9.71 52.48
N ASP A 245 11.95 -9.19 52.21
CA ASP A 245 10.76 -9.99 51.97
C ASP A 245 10.69 -10.41 50.49
N MET A 246 9.98 -11.51 50.22
CA MET A 246 9.72 -11.99 48.86
C MET A 246 8.35 -11.52 48.37
N HIS A 247 8.22 -11.28 47.07
CA HIS A 247 6.92 -11.09 46.44
C HIS A 247 6.03 -12.35 46.62
N PRO A 248 4.69 -12.19 46.67
CA PRO A 248 3.78 -13.32 46.63
C PRO A 248 4.00 -14.19 45.38
N THR A 249 3.77 -15.50 45.50
CA THR A 249 3.89 -16.43 44.38
C THR A 249 2.90 -16.08 43.28
N TYR A 250 3.38 -15.98 42.04
CA TYR A 250 2.57 -15.72 40.87
C TYR A 250 1.70 -16.94 40.52
N ASN A 251 0.38 -16.75 40.42
CA ASN A 251 -0.56 -17.84 40.12
C ASN A 251 -1.55 -17.49 38.99
N HIS A 252 -1.31 -16.43 38.22
CA HIS A 252 -2.25 -15.94 37.20
C HIS A 252 -2.00 -16.46 35.78
N GLY A 253 -1.04 -17.36 35.56
CA GLY A 253 -0.68 -17.82 34.21
C GLY A 253 -1.84 -18.41 33.38
N GLN A 254 -2.72 -19.19 34.01
CA GLN A 254 -3.91 -19.72 33.33
C GLN A 254 -4.89 -18.59 32.94
N GLN A 255 -5.06 -17.60 33.82
CA GLN A 255 -5.93 -16.46 33.59
C GLN A 255 -5.36 -15.56 32.48
N ALA A 256 -4.04 -15.33 32.45
CA ALA A 256 -3.36 -14.58 31.40
C ALA A 256 -3.53 -15.23 30.03
N ARG A 257 -3.41 -16.56 29.95
CA ARG A 257 -3.69 -17.32 28.72
C ARG A 257 -5.15 -17.20 28.30
N GLN A 258 -6.10 -17.25 29.23
CA GLN A 258 -7.52 -17.08 28.91
C GLN A 258 -7.81 -15.69 28.33
N ILE A 259 -7.14 -14.63 28.81
CA ILE A 259 -7.29 -13.27 28.24
C ILE A 259 -6.87 -13.23 26.77
N LEU A 260 -5.82 -13.97 26.38
CA LEU A 260 -5.43 -14.06 24.97
C LEU A 260 -6.46 -14.81 24.12
N ASN A 261 -7.04 -15.88 24.64
CA ASN A 261 -8.11 -16.60 23.95
C ASN A 261 -9.34 -15.69 23.77
N ASP A 262 -9.73 -14.96 24.82
CA ASP A 262 -10.84 -14.00 24.76
C ASP A 262 -10.55 -12.89 23.71
N ALA A 263 -9.30 -12.44 23.60
CA ALA A 263 -8.90 -11.48 22.57
C ALA A 263 -8.98 -12.05 21.15
N GLU A 264 -8.59 -13.32 20.95
CA GLU A 264 -8.72 -14.00 19.66
C GLU A 264 -10.19 -14.16 19.25
N ASP A 265 -11.04 -14.59 20.17
CA ASP A 265 -12.47 -14.76 19.93
C ASP A 265 -13.14 -13.41 19.64
N ASP A 266 -12.88 -12.36 20.42
CA ASP A 266 -13.42 -11.01 20.18
C ASP A 266 -12.98 -10.44 18.83
N LEU A 267 -11.73 -10.70 18.41
CA LEU A 267 -11.23 -10.28 17.10
C LEU A 267 -11.88 -11.05 15.96
N ARG A 268 -12.14 -12.35 16.15
CA ARG A 268 -12.80 -13.20 15.15
C ARG A 268 -14.27 -12.83 15.00
N ASP A 269 -14.92 -12.51 16.11
CA ASP A 269 -16.35 -12.22 16.15
C ASP A 269 -16.64 -10.75 15.79
N TRP A 270 -15.61 -9.91 15.67
CA TRP A 270 -15.76 -8.54 15.18
C TRP A 270 -16.33 -8.51 13.76
N SER A 271 -17.33 -7.66 13.56
CA SER A 271 -17.91 -7.34 12.26
C SER A 271 -18.13 -5.84 12.12
N PRO A 272 -18.11 -5.27 10.91
CA PRO A 272 -18.50 -3.89 10.67
C PRO A 272 -19.95 -3.66 11.16
N ASP A 273 -20.17 -2.57 11.90
CA ASP A 273 -21.54 -2.14 12.27
C ASP A 273 -22.34 -1.87 10.98
N GLN A 274 -23.56 -2.41 10.88
CA GLN A 274 -24.43 -2.23 9.70
C GLN A 274 -25.01 -0.81 9.54
N ASP A 275 -24.72 0.10 10.47
CA ASP A 275 -25.35 1.41 10.53
C ASP A 275 -24.96 2.36 9.39
N PHE A 276 -23.92 2.01 8.63
CA PHE A 276 -23.55 2.72 7.40
C PHE A 276 -24.14 2.04 6.16
N THR A 277 -25.43 1.70 6.17
CA THR A 277 -26.14 1.58 4.90
C THR A 277 -26.22 2.99 4.31
N PRO A 278 -25.60 3.29 3.16
CA PRO A 278 -25.92 4.51 2.46
C PRO A 278 -27.42 4.43 2.20
N GLN A 279 -28.20 5.35 2.79
CA GLN A 279 -29.57 5.55 2.35
C GLN A 279 -29.48 5.97 0.88
N THR A 280 -29.64 4.99 0.01
CA THR A 280 -29.92 5.20 -1.40
C THR A 280 -31.32 5.77 -1.46
N ASP A 281 -31.42 7.07 -1.19
CA ASP A 281 -32.55 7.85 -1.68
C ASP A 281 -32.70 7.52 -3.15
N THR A 282 -33.85 6.96 -3.46
CA THR A 282 -34.25 6.35 -4.71
C THR A 282 -34.29 7.40 -5.82
N PHE A 283 -33.13 7.73 -6.37
CA PHE A 283 -33.06 8.31 -7.72
C PHE A 283 -32.85 7.17 -8.71
N SER A 284 -33.98 6.50 -8.96
CA SER A 284 -34.38 5.81 -10.19
C SER A 284 -33.29 5.21 -11.08
N ASP A 285 -33.36 3.89 -11.21
CA ASP A 285 -33.02 3.09 -12.39
C ASP A 285 -33.03 3.88 -13.70
N ALA A 286 -31.83 4.26 -14.15
CA ALA A 286 -31.49 4.30 -15.56
C ALA A 286 -29.96 4.23 -15.68
N GLN A 287 -29.48 3.21 -16.40
CA GLN A 287 -28.12 3.10 -16.96
C GLN A 287 -27.02 2.42 -16.13
N THR A 288 -27.26 1.26 -15.54
CA THR A 288 -26.19 0.29 -15.19
C THR A 288 -26.15 -0.85 -16.19
N LYS A 289 -25.42 -0.60 -17.29
CA LYS A 289 -24.70 -1.61 -18.10
C LYS A 289 -23.81 -0.86 -19.10
N ILE A 290 -22.77 -0.22 -18.60
CA ILE A 290 -21.61 0.11 -19.43
C ILE A 290 -20.51 -0.85 -18.96
N HIS A 291 -20.36 -1.91 -19.76
CA HIS A 291 -19.37 -2.96 -19.59
C HIS A 291 -17.95 -2.37 -19.64
N ASP A 292 -17.01 -3.08 -19.01
CA ASP A 292 -15.54 -2.95 -19.10
C ASP A 292 -14.96 -2.88 -20.54
N GLU A 293 -15.79 -2.90 -21.59
CA GLU A 293 -15.39 -2.74 -22.99
C GLU A 293 -14.99 -1.30 -23.34
N ASP A 294 -15.60 -0.28 -22.74
CA ASP A 294 -15.36 1.12 -23.17
C ASP A 294 -13.95 1.61 -22.81
N ALA A 295 -13.34 1.07 -21.76
CA ALA A 295 -11.94 1.34 -21.42
C ALA A 295 -10.95 0.74 -22.45
N ARG A 296 -11.35 -0.30 -23.19
CA ARG A 296 -10.57 -0.87 -24.30
C ARG A 296 -10.78 -0.15 -25.61
N ILE A 297 -11.99 0.38 -25.87
CA ILE A 297 -12.31 1.07 -27.13
C ILE A 297 -11.46 2.34 -27.30
N VAL A 298 -11.18 3.07 -26.22
CA VAL A 298 -10.28 4.25 -26.26
C VAL A 298 -8.83 3.88 -26.60
N ALA A 299 -8.40 2.65 -26.31
CA ALA A 299 -7.06 2.18 -26.66
C ALA A 299 -6.94 1.70 -28.12
N SER A 300 -8.04 1.29 -28.75
CA SER A 300 -8.05 0.74 -30.12
C SER A 300 -8.31 1.77 -31.24
N SER A 301 -8.73 2.99 -30.92
CA SER A 301 -9.11 4.01 -31.91
C SER A 301 -8.02 5.07 -32.15
N VAL A 302 -6.77 4.63 -32.31
CA VAL A 302 -5.67 5.47 -32.82
C VAL A 302 -5.34 5.05 -34.27
N PRO A 303 -5.57 5.90 -35.28
CA PRO A 303 -5.10 5.63 -36.63
C PRO A 303 -3.61 5.97 -36.78
N GLY A 304 -2.77 4.93 -36.91
CA GLY A 304 -1.61 4.90 -37.81
C GLY A 304 -0.32 5.60 -37.37
N GLU A 305 0.58 4.85 -36.73
CA GLU A 305 2.03 5.02 -36.94
C GLU A 305 2.51 3.79 -37.74
N LYS A 306 3.02 4.03 -38.96
CA LYS A 306 3.51 2.98 -39.87
C LYS A 306 4.76 2.34 -39.27
N SER A 307 4.66 1.12 -38.74
CA SER A 307 5.82 0.24 -38.63
C SER A 307 5.98 -0.54 -39.93
N HIS A 308 7.11 -0.35 -40.60
CA HIS A 308 7.56 -1.21 -41.69
C HIS A 308 7.54 -2.68 -41.26
N GLY A 309 6.78 -3.51 -41.96
CA GLY A 309 6.99 -4.94 -42.00
C GLY A 309 8.09 -5.26 -43.01
N THR A 310 9.05 -6.09 -42.61
CA THR A 310 9.79 -6.96 -43.52
C THR A 310 9.15 -8.33 -43.48
N ASP A 311 8.90 -8.83 -44.68
CA ASP A 311 8.19 -10.05 -45.05
C ASP A 311 8.74 -11.31 -44.39
N ASN A 312 7.86 -12.29 -44.14
CA ASN A 312 7.96 -13.52 -44.93
C ASN A 312 6.64 -14.30 -44.97
N ALA A 313 6.06 -14.33 -46.17
CA ALA A 313 5.57 -15.52 -46.88
C ALA A 313 4.88 -16.60 -46.01
N SER A 314 3.56 -16.65 -45.93
CA SER A 314 2.59 -17.13 -46.95
C SER A 314 2.20 -18.59 -46.73
N ILE A 315 0.92 -18.85 -46.44
CA ILE A 315 -0.08 -19.48 -47.36
C ILE A 315 0.09 -21.02 -47.38
N SER A 316 -0.92 -21.87 -47.20
CA SER A 316 -2.35 -21.69 -47.10
C SER A 316 -3.02 -23.05 -46.81
N SER A 317 -4.09 -22.94 -46.05
CA SER A 317 -5.39 -23.60 -46.19
C SER A 317 -5.60 -25.10 -45.93
N ASN A 318 -6.58 -25.27 -45.04
CA ASN A 318 -7.79 -26.07 -45.16
C ASN A 318 -7.65 -27.57 -45.44
N GLY A 319 -7.93 -28.33 -44.39
CA GLY A 319 -9.30 -28.86 -44.28
C GLY A 319 -9.48 -30.34 -44.60
N THR A 320 -9.78 -31.07 -43.53
CA THR A 320 -10.86 -32.07 -43.46
C THR A 320 -10.55 -33.51 -43.90
N LYS A 321 -10.72 -34.38 -42.89
CA LYS A 321 -11.25 -35.77 -42.89
C LYS A 321 -10.35 -36.98 -43.15
N GLN A 322 -10.49 -37.88 -42.17
CA GLN A 322 -10.70 -39.34 -42.27
C GLN A 322 -9.49 -40.28 -42.39
N THR A 323 -9.34 -41.04 -41.30
CA THR A 323 -9.19 -42.51 -41.22
C THR A 323 -8.29 -43.20 -42.23
N GLU A 324 -7.22 -43.82 -41.75
CA GLU A 324 -7.02 -45.27 -41.95
C GLU A 324 -5.97 -45.83 -40.98
N SER A 325 -6.21 -47.10 -40.67
CA SER A 325 -5.54 -48.01 -39.75
C SER A 325 -4.19 -48.56 -40.25
N VAL A 326 -3.45 -49.15 -39.31
CA VAL A 326 -2.71 -50.44 -39.39
C VAL A 326 -1.26 -50.34 -38.88
N ALA A 327 -0.95 -51.36 -38.05
CA ALA A 327 0.32 -51.79 -37.43
C ALA A 327 0.66 -51.16 -36.07
#